data_AF-A0A398CEH8-F1
#
_entry.id   AF-A0A398CEH8-F1
#
_cell.length_a   1.000
_cell.length_b   1.000
_cell.length_c   1.000
_cell.angle_alpha   90.00
_cell.angle_beta   90.00
_cell.angle_gamma   90.00
#
_symmetry.space_group_name_H-M   'P 1'
#
loop_
_entity.id
_entity.type
_entity.pdbx_description
1 polymer ?
#
loop_
_entity_poly.entity_id
_entity_poly.type
_entity_poly.pdbx_seq_one_letter_code
_entity_poly.pdbx_strand_id
1 'polypeptide(L)'
;MKKINDVKLALDVVMGVLFVLFFNKNVLGGLAFHEIAGLFFAGAYVTHILLNLGWVKRVTLKMFDRRLSWRVRGSYALNFLLLVSMTFIIVSGIMVSHVVFPNINVGDEGWFKMTHISVSFLVLALIGIHVGLHWQWVVNMCKKMTSVKKSRAWMRYVAQGVTLIVLLFGLYQINQTSYVTHLKSSVSAFG
;
A
#
# COMPACT_ATOMS: atom_id res chain seq x y z
N MET A 1 15.82 -6.35 -20.43
CA MET A 1 14.62 -6.90 -19.77
C MET A 1 14.70 -7.04 -18.25
N LYS A 2 15.85 -7.40 -17.63
CA LYS A 2 15.97 -7.51 -16.14
C LYS A 2 15.60 -6.22 -15.39
N LYS A 3 16.09 -5.05 -15.85
CA LYS A 3 15.89 -3.75 -15.19
C LYS A 3 14.41 -3.37 -14.96
N ILE A 4 13.50 -3.70 -15.88
CA ILE A 4 12.09 -3.31 -15.77
C ILE A 4 11.38 -4.11 -14.67
N ASN A 5 11.70 -5.39 -14.50
CA ASN A 5 11.11 -6.20 -13.44
C ASN A 5 11.60 -5.77 -12.06
N ASP A 6 12.86 -5.32 -11.97
CA ASP A 6 13.41 -4.75 -10.74
C ASP A 6 12.69 -3.43 -10.37
N VAL A 7 12.39 -2.57 -11.36
CA VAL A 7 11.60 -1.33 -11.16
C VAL A 7 10.17 -1.64 -10.74
N LYS A 8 9.52 -2.64 -11.37
CA LYS A 8 8.17 -3.08 -10.97
C LYS A 8 8.15 -3.54 -9.52
N LEU A 9 9.10 -4.39 -9.13
CA LEU A 9 9.20 -4.87 -7.75
C LEU A 9 9.45 -3.73 -6.76
N ALA A 10 10.35 -2.79 -7.07
CA ALA A 10 10.62 -1.65 -6.22
C ALA A 10 9.37 -0.76 -6.05
N LEU A 11 8.63 -0.52 -7.13
CA LEU A 11 7.37 0.20 -7.11
C LEU A 11 6.34 -0.49 -6.22
N ASP A 12 6.18 -1.82 -6.36
CA ASP A 12 5.23 -2.62 -5.59
C ASP A 12 5.57 -2.62 -4.09
N VAL A 13 6.87 -2.68 -3.75
CA VAL A 13 7.34 -2.60 -2.36
C VAL A 13 7.05 -1.22 -1.77
N VAL A 14 7.37 -0.14 -2.50
CA VAL A 14 7.10 1.23 -2.05
C VAL A 14 5.59 1.45 -1.84
N MET A 15 4.76 1.00 -2.78
CA MET A 15 3.31 1.05 -2.65
C MET A 15 2.82 0.26 -1.45
N GLY A 16 3.32 -0.97 -1.24
CA GLY A 16 2.94 -1.79 -0.09
C GLY A 16 3.25 -1.11 1.25
N VAL A 17 4.43 -0.50 1.37
CA VAL A 17 4.82 0.24 2.58
C VAL A 17 3.93 1.47 2.79
N LEU A 18 3.74 2.30 1.76
CA LEU A 18 2.87 3.48 1.85
C LEU A 18 1.43 3.12 2.24
N PHE A 19 0.89 2.05 1.63
CA PHE A 19 -0.47 1.60 1.91
C PHE A 19 -0.66 1.21 3.38
N VAL A 20 0.30 0.52 3.99
CA VAL A 20 0.26 0.19 5.41
C VAL A 20 0.37 1.43 6.29
N LEU A 21 1.22 2.40 5.92
CA LEU A 21 1.34 3.66 6.66
C LEU A 21 0.04 4.46 6.68
N PHE A 22 -0.77 4.38 5.63
CA PHE A 22 -2.06 5.09 5.55
C PHE A 22 -3.09 4.65 6.57
N PHE A 23 -2.98 3.43 7.13
CA PHE A 23 -3.88 2.98 8.21
C PHE A 23 -3.69 3.73 9.52
N ASN A 24 -2.58 4.48 9.68
CA ASN A 24 -2.41 5.40 10.78
C ASN A 24 -2.40 6.84 10.27
N LYS A 25 -3.58 7.48 10.35
CA LYS A 25 -3.81 8.88 9.95
C LYS A 25 -2.97 9.92 10.71
N ASN A 26 -2.31 9.54 11.81
CA ASN A 26 -1.47 10.42 12.63
C ASN A 26 0.03 10.32 12.28
N VAL A 27 0.40 9.44 11.34
CA VAL A 27 1.78 9.27 10.88
C VAL A 27 2.31 10.54 10.20
N LEU A 28 3.57 10.90 10.50
CA LEU A 28 4.38 11.90 9.76
C LEU A 28 3.71 13.25 9.50
N GLY A 29 3.00 13.80 10.48
CA GLY A 29 2.36 15.12 10.35
C GLY A 29 0.86 15.07 10.14
N GLY A 30 0.23 13.92 10.35
CA GLY A 30 -1.22 13.81 10.48
C GLY A 30 -1.95 13.75 9.15
N LEU A 31 -3.16 14.33 9.12
CA LEU A 31 -4.06 14.25 7.96
C LEU A 31 -3.42 14.80 6.67
N ALA A 32 -2.64 15.88 6.77
CA ALA A 32 -1.95 16.47 5.62
C ALA A 32 -0.99 15.49 4.94
N PHE A 33 -0.24 14.70 5.72
CA PHE A 33 0.64 13.67 5.17
C PHE A 33 -0.17 12.58 4.46
N HIS A 34 -1.26 12.11 5.08
CA HIS A 34 -2.11 11.08 4.48
C HIS A 34 -2.67 11.51 3.12
N GLU A 35 -3.13 12.76 2.99
CA GLU A 35 -3.68 13.27 1.73
C GLU A 35 -2.60 13.48 0.66
N ILE A 36 -1.46 14.11 1.02
CA ILE A 36 -0.37 14.38 0.07
C ILE A 36 0.28 13.07 -0.37
N ALA A 37 0.63 12.19 0.57
CA ALA A 37 1.19 10.89 0.25
C ALA A 37 0.19 10.00 -0.51
N GLY A 38 -1.11 10.14 -0.24
CA GLY A 38 -2.18 9.51 -1.00
C GLY A 38 -2.16 9.89 -2.49
N LEU A 39 -1.88 11.16 -2.82
CA LEU A 39 -1.72 11.59 -4.22
C LEU A 39 -0.48 10.98 -4.89
N PHE A 40 0.65 10.93 -4.19
CA PHE A 40 1.84 10.25 -4.70
C PHE A 40 1.57 8.75 -4.91
N PHE A 41 0.84 8.13 -3.98
CA PHE A 41 0.42 6.73 -4.09
C PHE A 41 -0.50 6.53 -5.30
N ALA A 42 -1.43 7.45 -5.58
CA ALA A 42 -2.28 7.39 -6.77
C ALA A 42 -1.43 7.43 -8.07
N GLY A 43 -0.43 8.30 -8.13
CA GLY A 43 0.52 8.33 -9.25
C GLY A 43 1.34 7.03 -9.41
N ALA A 44 1.80 6.47 -8.29
CA ALA A 44 2.49 5.18 -8.27
C ALA A 44 1.59 4.03 -8.74
N TYR A 45 0.33 4.01 -8.30
CA TYR A 45 -0.68 3.04 -8.71
C TYR A 45 -0.98 3.12 -10.21
N VAL A 46 -1.18 4.32 -10.76
CA VAL A 46 -1.35 4.50 -12.21
C VAL A 46 -0.12 3.99 -12.95
N THR A 47 1.08 4.32 -12.47
CA THR A 47 2.34 3.83 -13.06
C THR A 47 2.41 2.30 -13.02
N HIS A 48 2.02 1.67 -11.92
CA HIS A 48 1.96 0.21 -11.78
C HIS A 48 1.02 -0.41 -12.82
N ILE A 49 -0.16 0.17 -13.01
CA ILE A 49 -1.11 -0.27 -14.04
C ILE A 49 -0.50 -0.10 -15.44
N LEU A 50 0.06 1.07 -15.74
CA LEU A 50 0.66 1.40 -17.04
C LEU A 50 1.75 0.38 -17.43
N LEU A 51 2.64 0.06 -16.48
CA LEU A 51 3.71 -0.92 -16.65
C LEU A 51 3.19 -2.36 -16.84
N ASN A 52 1.95 -2.63 -16.43
CA ASN A 52 1.30 -3.93 -16.50
C ASN A 52 0.06 -3.96 -17.43
N LEU A 53 -0.12 -2.95 -18.30
CA LEU A 53 -1.31 -2.80 -19.16
C LEU A 53 -1.60 -4.02 -20.01
N GLY A 54 -0.57 -4.65 -20.57
CA GLY A 54 -0.74 -5.85 -21.39
C GLY A 54 -1.38 -6.99 -20.60
N TRP A 55 -1.08 -7.09 -19.30
CA TRP A 55 -1.74 -8.06 -18.43
C TRP A 55 -3.15 -7.61 -18.07
N VAL A 56 -3.37 -6.34 -17.73
CA VAL A 56 -4.71 -5.81 -17.41
C VAL A 56 -5.68 -6.05 -18.56
N LYS A 57 -5.30 -5.73 -19.80
CA LYS A 57 -6.11 -6.01 -21.00
C LYS A 57 -6.49 -7.49 -21.11
N ARG A 58 -5.53 -8.39 -20.85
CA ARG A 58 -5.81 -9.84 -20.88
C ARG A 58 -6.74 -10.27 -19.77
N VAL A 59 -6.61 -9.73 -18.56
CA VAL A 59 -7.52 -10.01 -17.44
C VAL A 59 -8.94 -9.56 -17.80
N THR A 60 -9.10 -8.31 -18.26
CA THR A 60 -10.41 -7.76 -18.64
C THR A 60 -11.09 -8.59 -19.74
N LEU A 61 -10.34 -8.99 -20.77
CA LEU A 61 -10.88 -9.80 -21.87
C LEU A 61 -11.20 -11.23 -21.47
N LYS A 62 -10.37 -11.86 -20.63
CA LYS A 62 -10.52 -13.27 -20.23
C LYS A 62 -11.44 -13.48 -19.03
N MET A 63 -11.85 -12.42 -18.33
CA MET A 63 -12.77 -12.52 -17.19
C MET A 63 -14.12 -13.16 -17.57
N PHE A 64 -14.56 -12.98 -18.82
CA PHE A 64 -15.81 -13.54 -19.35
C PHE A 64 -15.64 -14.90 -20.03
N ASP A 65 -14.41 -15.43 -20.12
CA ASP A 65 -14.16 -16.71 -20.76
C ASP A 65 -14.49 -17.87 -19.81
N ARG A 66 -15.53 -18.62 -20.17
CA ARG A 66 -16.09 -19.73 -19.38
C ARG A 66 -15.23 -21.01 -19.45
N ARG A 67 -14.23 -21.06 -20.33
CA ARG A 67 -13.35 -22.24 -20.55
C ARG A 67 -12.17 -22.33 -19.58
N LEU A 68 -11.99 -21.35 -18.70
CA LEU A 68 -10.86 -21.30 -17.76
C LEU A 68 -11.10 -22.14 -16.49
N SER A 69 -10.04 -22.82 -16.02
CA SER A 69 -10.03 -23.51 -14.73
C SER A 69 -10.37 -22.55 -13.57
N TRP A 70 -11.06 -23.08 -12.56
CA TRP A 70 -11.50 -22.32 -11.37
C TRP A 70 -10.38 -21.54 -10.69
N ARG A 71 -9.18 -22.12 -10.58
CA ARG A 71 -8.01 -21.46 -9.96
C ARG A 71 -7.56 -20.22 -10.73
N VAL A 72 -7.56 -20.29 -12.06
CA VAL A 72 -7.15 -19.17 -12.92
C VAL A 72 -8.21 -18.07 -12.89
N ARG A 73 -9.49 -18.45 -12.89
CA ARG A 73 -10.61 -17.51 -12.74
C ARG A 73 -10.56 -16.78 -11.40
N GLY A 74 -10.29 -17.48 -10.30
CA GLY A 74 -10.16 -16.88 -8.97
C GLY A 74 -9.05 -15.83 -8.90
N SER A 75 -7.88 -16.11 -9.48
CA SER A 75 -6.79 -15.13 -9.58
C SER A 75 -7.20 -13.91 -10.42
N TYR A 76 -7.88 -14.10 -11.56
CA TYR A 76 -8.37 -12.97 -12.35
C TYR A 76 -9.43 -12.14 -11.62
N ALA A 77 -10.38 -12.78 -10.96
CA ALA A 77 -11.40 -12.10 -10.17
C ALA A 77 -10.79 -11.31 -9.02
N LEU A 78 -9.83 -11.88 -8.28
CA LEU A 78 -9.10 -11.19 -7.21
C LEU A 78 -8.41 -9.92 -7.73
N ASN A 79 -7.72 -10.04 -8.85
CA ASN A 79 -6.99 -8.93 -9.46
C ASN A 79 -7.91 -7.83 -9.99
N PHE A 80 -9.04 -8.21 -10.60
CA PHE A 80 -10.06 -7.26 -11.02
C PHE A 80 -10.68 -6.55 -9.81
N LEU A 81 -11.02 -7.31 -8.76
CA LEU A 81 -11.55 -6.75 -7.52
C LEU A 81 -10.56 -5.78 -6.87
N LEU A 82 -9.27 -6.11 -6.87
CA LEU A 82 -8.20 -5.20 -6.43
C LEU A 82 -8.14 -3.93 -7.28
N LEU A 83 -8.23 -4.04 -8.61
CA LEU A 83 -8.22 -2.88 -9.49
C LEU A 83 -9.38 -1.92 -9.16
N VAL A 84 -10.60 -2.46 -9.06
CA VAL A 84 -11.81 -1.67 -8.78
C VAL A 84 -11.78 -1.07 -7.38
N SER A 85 -11.51 -1.88 -6.35
CA SER A 85 -11.49 -1.43 -4.96
C SER A 85 -10.36 -0.44 -4.68
N MET A 86 -9.17 -0.64 -5.25
CA MET A 86 -8.06 0.31 -5.14
C MET A 86 -8.40 1.64 -5.81
N THR A 87 -9.00 1.61 -7.01
CA THR A 87 -9.46 2.83 -7.68
C THR A 87 -10.51 3.55 -6.84
N PHE A 88 -11.46 2.81 -6.27
CA PHE A 88 -12.49 3.38 -5.40
C PHE A 88 -11.92 4.08 -4.17
N ILE A 89 -10.95 3.48 -3.46
CA ILE A 89 -10.36 4.14 -2.28
C ILE A 89 -9.57 5.40 -2.65
N ILE A 90 -8.90 5.42 -3.80
CA ILE A 90 -8.20 6.62 -4.27
C ILE A 90 -9.20 7.74 -4.57
N VAL A 91 -10.27 7.43 -5.31
CA VAL A 91 -11.29 8.43 -5.67
C VAL A 91 -12.04 8.93 -4.43
N SER A 92 -12.50 8.02 -3.56
CA SER A 92 -13.16 8.41 -2.31
C SER A 92 -12.23 9.17 -1.37
N GLY A 93 -10.92 8.87 -1.36
CA GLY A 93 -9.93 9.63 -0.60
C GLY A 93 -9.76 11.07 -1.09
N ILE A 94 -9.78 11.28 -2.42
CA ILE A 94 -9.78 12.63 -3.02
C ILE A 94 -11.07 13.37 -2.66
N MET A 95 -12.22 12.68 -2.67
CA MET A 95 -13.52 13.27 -2.34
C MET A 95 -13.68 13.65 -0.86
N VAL A 96 -12.95 12.98 0.04
CA VAL A 96 -12.95 13.27 1.50
C VAL A 96 -11.75 14.15 1.91
N SER A 97 -10.93 14.58 0.95
CA SER A 97 -9.76 15.42 1.23
C SER A 97 -10.19 16.79 1.76
N HIS A 98 -9.66 17.17 2.92
CA HIS A 98 -9.94 18.47 3.53
C HIS A 98 -8.75 19.43 3.44
N VAL A 99 -7.52 18.92 3.31
CA VAL A 99 -6.29 19.72 3.27
C VAL A 99 -5.88 20.05 1.84
N VAL A 100 -5.91 19.07 0.94
CA VAL A 100 -5.46 19.24 -0.44
C VAL A 100 -6.58 19.77 -1.35
N PHE A 101 -7.82 19.34 -1.13
CA PHE A 101 -8.98 19.78 -1.92
C PHE A 101 -10.12 20.36 -1.05
N PRO A 102 -9.90 21.50 -0.36
CA PRO A 102 -10.86 22.04 0.61
C PRO A 102 -12.22 22.48 0.02
N ASN A 103 -12.32 22.63 -1.31
CA ASN A 103 -13.51 23.13 -2.00
C ASN A 103 -14.40 22.01 -2.59
N ILE A 104 -14.05 20.73 -2.39
CA ILE A 104 -14.88 19.61 -2.84
C ILE A 104 -15.95 19.35 -1.77
N ASN A 105 -17.13 19.95 -1.93
CA ASN A 105 -18.29 19.66 -1.09
C ASN A 105 -19.17 18.62 -1.78
N VAL A 106 -18.86 17.35 -1.58
CA VAL A 106 -19.77 16.25 -1.91
C VAL A 106 -20.74 16.10 -0.74
N GLY A 107 -22.01 16.46 -0.93
CA GLY A 107 -23.03 16.54 0.14
C GLY A 107 -23.25 15.30 1.02
N ASP A 108 -22.56 14.18 0.75
CA ASP A 108 -22.55 12.93 1.51
C ASP A 108 -21.14 12.55 2.02
N GLU A 109 -20.36 13.51 2.53
CA GLU A 109 -18.99 13.28 3.07
C GLU A 109 -18.91 12.10 4.05
N GLY A 110 -19.93 11.93 4.90
CA GLY A 110 -20.01 10.84 5.87
C GLY A 110 -20.04 9.45 5.21
N TRP A 111 -20.79 9.32 4.12
CA TRP A 111 -20.87 8.07 3.36
C TRP A 111 -19.53 7.76 2.66
N PHE A 112 -18.91 8.76 2.03
CA PHE A 112 -17.60 8.59 1.39
C PHE A 112 -16.52 8.21 2.39
N LYS A 113 -16.51 8.83 3.58
CA LYS A 113 -15.56 8.49 4.65
C LYS A 113 -15.77 7.06 5.15
N MET A 114 -17.01 6.67 5.42
CA MET A 114 -17.33 5.33 5.91
C MET A 114 -16.94 4.25 4.90
N THR A 115 -17.29 4.46 3.63
CA THR A 115 -16.97 3.53 2.54
C THR A 115 -15.47 3.50 2.24
N HIS A 116 -14.78 4.64 2.26
CA HIS A 116 -13.32 4.71 2.10
C HIS A 116 -12.61 3.84 3.15
N ILE A 117 -12.98 3.98 4.44
CA ILE A 117 -12.39 3.18 5.52
C ILE A 117 -12.71 1.70 5.34
N SER A 118 -13.97 1.37 5.11
CA SER A 118 -14.43 -0.02 4.99
C SER A 118 -13.79 -0.75 3.80
N VAL A 119 -13.74 -0.09 2.63
CA VAL A 119 -13.09 -0.65 1.43
C VAL A 119 -11.57 -0.70 1.61
N SER A 120 -10.95 0.21 2.36
CA SER A 120 -9.51 0.13 2.65
C SER A 120 -9.14 -1.16 3.40
N PHE A 121 -9.92 -1.56 4.40
CA PHE A 121 -9.72 -2.86 5.08
C PHE A 121 -9.93 -4.05 4.14
N LEU A 122 -10.92 -3.98 3.25
CA LEU A 122 -11.12 -4.99 2.22
C LEU A 122 -9.91 -5.08 1.28
N VAL A 123 -9.41 -3.95 0.80
CA VAL A 123 -8.22 -3.88 -0.06
C VAL A 123 -7.00 -4.47 0.64
N LEU A 124 -6.81 -4.21 1.94
CA LEU A 124 -5.73 -4.82 2.72
C LEU A 124 -5.80 -6.35 2.71
N ALA A 125 -6.99 -6.91 2.94
CA ALA A 125 -7.20 -8.36 2.88
C ALA A 125 -6.92 -8.91 1.47
N LEU A 126 -7.43 -8.24 0.43
CA LEU A 126 -7.23 -8.64 -0.96
C LEU A 126 -5.75 -8.60 -1.39
N ILE A 127 -4.99 -7.59 -0.95
CA ILE A 127 -3.54 -7.50 -1.18
C ILE A 127 -2.85 -8.68 -0.51
N GLY A 128 -3.20 -9.01 0.74
CA GLY A 128 -2.64 -10.16 1.45
C GLY A 128 -2.86 -11.48 0.69
N ILE A 129 -4.08 -11.71 0.19
CA ILE A 129 -4.40 -12.88 -0.63
C ILE A 129 -3.61 -12.85 -1.94
N HIS A 130 -3.53 -11.70 -2.62
CA HIS A 130 -2.80 -11.55 -3.88
C HIS A 130 -1.31 -11.87 -3.71
N VAL A 131 -0.67 -11.30 -2.70
CA VAL A 131 0.75 -11.59 -2.39
C VAL A 131 0.93 -13.06 -2.03
N GLY A 132 0.01 -13.64 -1.24
CA GLY A 132 0.04 -15.06 -0.87
C GLY A 132 -0.04 -15.99 -2.08
N LEU A 133 -0.94 -15.72 -3.02
CA LEU A 133 -1.06 -16.49 -4.28
C LEU A 133 0.21 -16.40 -5.14
N HIS A 134 0.93 -15.29 -5.05
CA HIS A 134 2.16 -15.05 -5.80
C HIS A 134 3.43 -15.24 -4.96
N TRP A 135 3.33 -15.84 -3.76
CA TRP A 135 4.44 -15.95 -2.80
C TRP A 135 5.68 -16.63 -3.38
N GLN A 136 5.49 -17.69 -4.18
CA GLN A 136 6.60 -18.41 -4.79
C GLN A 136 7.40 -17.53 -5.77
N TRP A 137 6.72 -16.62 -6.48
CA TRP A 137 7.37 -15.65 -7.36
C TRP A 137 8.16 -14.61 -6.56
N VAL A 138 7.59 -14.12 -5.45
CA VAL A 138 8.25 -13.18 -4.53
C VAL A 138 9.53 -13.80 -3.95
N VAL A 139 9.44 -15.02 -3.39
CA VAL A 139 10.60 -15.74 -2.84
C VAL A 139 11.66 -15.99 -3.90
N ASN A 140 11.27 -16.38 -5.11
CA ASN A 140 12.21 -16.61 -6.21
C ASN A 140 12.90 -15.31 -6.65
N MET A 141 12.19 -14.19 -6.63
CA MET A 141 12.77 -12.88 -6.93
C MET A 141 13.74 -12.44 -5.85
N CYS A 142 13.38 -12.60 -4.57
CA CYS A 142 14.25 -12.33 -3.43
C CYS A 142 15.53 -13.18 -3.49
N LYS A 143 15.40 -14.49 -3.75
CA LYS A 143 16.54 -15.40 -3.96
C LYS A 143 17.42 -14.96 -5.12
N LYS A 144 16.83 -14.48 -6.21
CA LYS A 144 17.58 -14.00 -7.37
C LYS A 144 18.34 -12.72 -7.06
N MET A 145 17.76 -11.79 -6.30
CA MET A 145 18.43 -10.58 -5.81
C MET A 145 19.59 -10.92 -4.85
N THR A 146 19.41 -11.88 -3.96
CA THR A 146 20.47 -12.31 -3.02
C THR A 146 21.55 -13.20 -3.67
N SER A 147 21.20 -13.89 -4.76
CA SER A 147 22.11 -14.73 -5.55
C SER A 147 23.02 -13.95 -6.51
N VAL A 148 22.81 -12.65 -6.74
CA VAL A 148 23.73 -11.83 -7.54
C VAL A 148 25.00 -11.52 -6.73
N LYS A 149 25.94 -12.48 -6.77
CA LYS A 149 27.37 -12.43 -6.39
C LYS A 149 27.72 -11.95 -4.96
N LYS A 150 28.48 -12.81 -4.27
CA LYS A 150 29.20 -12.59 -3.00
C LYS A 150 29.84 -11.18 -2.90
N SER A 151 29.73 -10.63 -1.69
CA SER A 151 30.26 -9.35 -1.18
C SER A 151 29.60 -8.07 -1.70
N ARG A 152 28.64 -7.56 -0.92
CA ARG A 152 28.09 -6.21 -1.08
C ARG A 152 27.88 -5.59 0.29
N ALA A 153 28.95 -5.08 0.89
CA ALA A 153 28.90 -4.26 2.11
C ALA A 153 27.83 -3.15 2.04
N TRP A 154 27.57 -2.62 0.84
CA TRP A 154 26.48 -1.67 0.59
C TRP A 154 25.08 -2.20 0.92
N MET A 155 24.82 -3.50 0.75
CA MET A 155 23.53 -4.10 1.11
C MET A 155 23.34 -4.16 2.63
N ARG A 156 24.45 -4.31 3.37
CA ARG A 156 24.48 -4.22 4.83
C ARG A 156 24.27 -2.76 5.28
N TYR A 157 24.88 -1.78 4.60
CA TYR A 157 24.61 -0.36 4.85
C TYR A 157 23.16 0.02 4.53
N VAL A 158 22.56 -0.52 3.47
CA VAL A 158 21.14 -0.31 3.14
C VAL A 158 20.25 -0.96 4.19
N ALA A 159 20.52 -2.20 4.62
CA ALA A 159 19.76 -2.85 5.68
C ALA A 159 19.87 -2.08 7.01
N GLN A 160 21.08 -1.65 7.38
CA GLN A 160 21.30 -0.81 8.56
C GLN A 160 20.61 0.55 8.44
N GLY A 161 20.62 1.16 7.26
CA GLY A 161 19.91 2.40 6.96
C GLY A 161 18.40 2.23 7.11
N VAL A 162 17.82 1.15 6.57
CA VAL A 162 16.39 0.81 6.73
C VAL A 162 16.06 0.64 8.22
N THR A 163 16.87 -0.11 8.97
CA THR A 163 16.67 -0.27 10.42
C THR A 163 16.76 1.06 11.16
N LEU A 164 17.74 1.91 10.85
CA LEU A 164 17.89 3.23 11.44
C LEU A 164 16.69 4.13 11.13
N ILE A 165 16.22 4.13 9.88
CA ILE A 165 15.04 4.88 9.46
C ILE A 165 13.80 4.38 10.22
N VAL A 166 13.60 3.07 10.34
CA VAL A 166 12.49 2.48 11.10
C VAL A 166 12.55 2.85 12.58
N LEU A 167 13.74 2.82 13.18
CA LEU A 167 13.94 3.20 14.58
C LEU A 167 13.69 4.69 14.81
N LEU A 168 14.25 5.56 13.98
CA LEU A 168 14.03 7.01 14.05
C LEU A 168 12.57 7.38 13.80
N PHE A 169 11.92 6.69 12.85
CA PHE A 169 10.49 6.84 12.58
C PHE A 169 9.65 6.41 13.79
N GLY A 170 9.99 5.29 14.44
CA GLY A 170 9.35 4.84 15.66
C GLY A 170 9.49 5.85 16.80
N LEU A 171 10.69 6.39 17.02
CA LEU A 171 10.95 7.41 18.03
C LEU A 171 10.18 8.71 17.75
N TYR A 172 10.14 9.17 16.50
CA TYR A 172 9.36 10.34 16.10
C TYR A 172 7.86 10.14 16.36
N GLN A 173 7.33 8.95 16.03
CA GLN A 173 5.92 8.62 16.28
C GLN A 173 5.56 8.57 17.76
N ILE A 174 6.45 8.05 18.61
CA ILE A 174 6.24 8.03 20.08
C ILE A 174 6.08 9.46 20.61
N ASN A 175 6.90 10.40 20.12
CA ASN A 175 6.85 11.79 20.56
C ASN A 175 5.57 12.51 20.07
N GLN A 176 5.18 12.30 18.81
CA GLN A 176 3.99 12.95 18.24
C GLN A 176 2.67 12.38 18.77
N THR A 177 2.64 11.10 19.14
CA THR A 177 1.42 10.43 19.62
C THR A 177 1.17 10.65 21.13
N SER A 178 1.97 11.47 21.82
CA SER A 178 1.89 11.70 23.28
C SER A 178 1.84 10.39 24.10
N TYR A 179 2.48 9.33 23.60
CA TYR A 179 2.33 7.97 24.12
C TYR A 179 2.76 7.87 25.59
N VAL A 180 3.84 8.59 25.94
CA VAL A 180 4.36 8.68 27.31
C VAL A 180 3.39 9.40 28.25
N THR A 181 2.67 10.40 27.76
CA THR A 181 1.65 11.14 28.52
C THR A 181 0.45 10.25 28.82
N HIS A 182 0.01 9.46 27.83
CA HIS A 182 -1.05 8.47 28.01
C HIS A 182 -0.67 7.37 29.01
N LEU A 183 0.56 6.83 28.95
CA LEU A 183 1.06 5.87 29.92
C LEU A 183 1.09 6.45 31.35
N LYS A 184 1.57 7.68 31.51
CA LYS A 184 1.60 8.37 32.81
C LYS A 184 0.19 8.58 33.37
N SER A 185 -0.77 8.99 32.54
CA SER A 185 -2.17 9.15 32.96
C SER A 185 -2.86 7.84 33.33
N SER A 186 -2.51 6.72 32.68
CA SER A 186 -3.04 5.40 33.05
C SER A 186 -2.46 4.93 34.39
N VAL A 187 -1.15 5.09 34.62
CA VAL A 187 -0.53 4.70 35.89
C VAL A 187 -1.04 5.54 37.06
N SER A 188 -1.28 6.85 36.87
CA SER A 188 -1.89 7.71 37.89
C SER A 188 -3.39 7.47 38.12
N ALA A 189 -4.07 6.72 37.25
CA ALA A 189 -5.46 6.33 37.45
C ALA A 189 -5.59 5.04 38.28
N PHE A 190 -4.49 4.30 38.46
CA PHE A 190 -4.44 3.04 39.22
C PHE A 190 -3.54 3.10 40.47
N GLY A 191 -3.01 4.29 40.82
CA GLY A 191 -2.27 4.55 42.05
C GLY A 191 -2.85 5.75 42.77
#